data_AF-A0A7C2D2Y6-F1
#
_entry.id   AF-A0A7C2D2Y6-F1
#
_cell.length_a   1.000
_cell.length_b   1.000
_cell.length_c   1.000
_cell.angle_alpha   90.00
_cell.angle_beta   90.00
_cell.angle_gamma   90.00
#
_symmetry.space_group_name_H-M   'P 1'
#
loop_
_entity.id
_entity.type
_entity.pdbx_description
1 polymer ?
#
loop_
_entity_poly.entity_id
_entity_poly.type
_entity_poly.pdbx_seq_one_letter_code
_entity_poly.pdbx_strand_id
1 'polypeptide(L)'
;ANIFLELIQNSRFVTPNELNVPPADYVLGLADVIGEYRRLTLDALREGDVEKSEECLKIMDEIYVELMAMDEAYMLVPGLRRKCDVARKVIESTRGDVTQEMRRKSLENYLRRFEQAHGAK
;
A
#
# COMPACT_ATOMS: atom_id res chain seq x y z
N ALA A 1 -11.18 6.26 8.93
CA ALA A 1 -11.40 4.98 9.63
C ALA A 1 -12.33 4.05 8.84
N ASN A 2 -13.53 4.48 8.45
CA ASN A 2 -14.51 3.60 7.78
C ASN A 2 -14.05 3.07 6.40
N ILE A 3 -13.46 3.93 5.54
CA ILE A 3 -12.96 3.50 4.21
C ILE A 3 -11.91 2.40 4.33
N PHE A 4 -10.95 2.57 5.24
CA PHE A 4 -9.89 1.58 5.50
C PHE A 4 -10.47 0.25 5.99
N LEU A 5 -11.39 0.31 6.96
CA LEU A 5 -12.03 -0.87 7.52
C LEU A 5 -12.75 -1.68 6.44
N GLU A 6 -13.53 -1.01 5.60
CA GLU A 6 -14.27 -1.64 4.51
C GLU A 6 -13.35 -2.25 3.45
N LEU A 7 -12.25 -1.57 3.09
CA LEU A 7 -11.26 -2.11 2.15
C LEU A 7 -10.58 -3.37 2.69
N ILE A 8 -10.30 -3.43 3.99
CA ILE A 8 -9.69 -4.61 4.62
C ILE A 8 -10.69 -5.74 4.78
N GLN A 9 -11.91 -5.45 5.24
CA GLN A 9 -12.88 -6.48 5.58
C GLN A 9 -13.57 -7.06 4.34
N ASN A 10 -13.82 -6.23 3.33
CA ASN A 10 -14.65 -6.58 2.18
C ASN A 10 -13.89 -6.54 0.85
N SER A 11 -12.59 -6.20 0.84
CA SER A 11 -11.74 -6.11 -0.36
C SER A 11 -12.39 -5.30 -1.48
N ARG A 12 -13.14 -4.25 -1.12
CA ARG A 12 -14.00 -3.50 -2.04
C ARG A 12 -13.86 -2.00 -1.80
N PHE A 13 -13.74 -1.27 -2.90
CA PHE A 13 -13.87 0.19 -2.90
C PHE A 13 -15.32 0.58 -2.64
N VAL A 14 -15.54 1.38 -1.59
CA VAL A 14 -16.86 1.85 -1.19
C VAL A 14 -17.05 3.27 -1.68
N THR A 15 -18.17 3.58 -2.30
CA THR A 15 -18.45 4.93 -2.82
C THR A 15 -18.74 5.94 -1.68
N PRO A 16 -18.55 7.26 -1.93
CA PRO A 16 -18.92 8.29 -0.95
C PRO A 16 -20.38 8.18 -0.47
N ASN A 17 -21.29 7.82 -1.39
CA ASN A 17 -22.72 7.67 -1.11
C ASN A 17 -23.01 6.52 -0.14
N GLU A 18 -22.33 5.39 -0.32
CA GLU A 18 -22.47 4.22 0.58
C GLU A 18 -21.95 4.54 1.99
N LEU A 19 -20.98 5.44 2.12
CA LEU A 19 -20.45 5.91 3.40
C LEU A 19 -21.19 7.12 3.98
N ASN A 20 -22.14 7.69 3.22
CA ASN A 20 -22.86 8.92 3.55
C ASN A 20 -21.91 10.07 3.94
N VAL A 21 -20.82 10.24 3.19
CA VAL A 21 -19.82 11.29 3.41
C VAL A 21 -19.71 12.21 2.19
N PRO A 22 -19.33 13.49 2.38
CA PRO A 22 -19.04 14.38 1.26
C PRO A 22 -17.94 13.81 0.34
N PRO A 23 -18.04 13.98 -0.99
CA PRO A 23 -17.02 13.51 -1.93
C PRO A 23 -15.61 14.01 -1.60
N ALA A 24 -15.49 15.25 -1.11
CA ALA A 24 -14.20 15.83 -0.69
C ALA A 24 -13.57 15.05 0.48
N ASP A 25 -14.36 14.71 1.50
CA ASP A 25 -13.90 13.95 2.67
C ASP A 25 -13.56 12.51 2.31
N TYR A 26 -14.32 11.92 1.38
CA TYR A 26 -14.03 10.60 0.85
C TYR A 26 -12.66 10.54 0.17
N VAL A 27 -12.38 11.50 -0.72
CA VAL A 27 -11.13 11.58 -1.48
C VAL A 27 -9.94 11.85 -0.54
N LEU A 28 -10.10 12.73 0.46
CA LEU A 28 -9.07 12.95 1.48
C LEU A 28 -8.83 11.70 2.33
N GLY A 29 -9.89 10.94 2.62
CA GLY A 29 -9.82 9.67 3.35
C GLY A 29 -9.13 8.56 2.57
N LEU A 30 -9.34 8.47 1.25
CA LEU A 30 -8.59 7.56 0.38
C LEU A 30 -7.08 7.85 0.41
N ALA A 31 -6.69 9.13 0.40
CA ALA A 31 -5.28 9.50 0.52
C ALA A 31 -4.67 9.10 1.88
N ASP A 32 -5.46 9.12 2.97
CA ASP A 32 -5.01 8.66 4.29
C ASP A 32 -4.91 7.13 4.38
N VAL A 33 -5.79 6.41 3.69
CA VAL A 33 -5.76 4.94 3.60
C VAL A 33 -4.43 4.43 3.03
N ILE A 34 -3.83 5.14 2.07
CA ILE A 34 -2.49 4.81 1.55
C ILE A 34 -1.44 4.77 2.67
N GLY A 35 -1.51 5.70 3.63
CA GLY A 35 -0.63 5.71 4.80
C GLY A 35 -0.83 4.51 5.72
N GLU A 36 -2.08 4.08 5.91
CA GLU A 36 -2.38 2.88 6.70
C GLU A 36 -1.92 1.60 6.01
N TYR A 37 -2.05 1.49 4.68
CA TYR A 37 -1.48 0.37 3.95
C TYR A 37 0.05 0.37 3.99
N ARG A 38 0.73 1.53 3.97
CA ARG A 38 2.18 1.58 4.24
C ARG A 38 2.50 0.95 5.59
N ARG A 39 1.74 1.27 6.64
CA ARG A 39 1.93 0.70 7.97
C ARG A 39 1.78 -0.83 7.93
N LEU A 40 0.73 -1.34 7.29
CA LEU A 40 0.51 -2.78 7.11
C LEU A 40 1.62 -3.46 6.31
N THR A 41 2.11 -2.83 5.25
CA THR A 41 3.25 -3.34 4.48
C THR A 41 4.48 -3.47 5.36
N LEU A 42 4.82 -2.43 6.13
CA LEU A 42 5.99 -2.46 7.02
C LEU A 42 5.84 -3.50 8.14
N ASP A 43 4.64 -3.68 8.70
CA ASP A 43 4.36 -4.73 9.68
C ASP A 43 4.54 -6.13 9.06
N ALA A 44 4.05 -6.37 7.83
CA ALA A 44 4.22 -7.64 7.11
C ALA A 44 5.70 -7.92 6.80
N LEU A 45 6.45 -6.90 6.34
CA LEU A 45 7.90 -7.02 6.12
C LEU A 45 8.65 -7.39 7.41
N ARG A 46 8.28 -6.78 8.54
CA ARG A 46 8.87 -7.10 9.85
C ARG A 46 8.64 -8.57 10.25
N GLU A 47 7.52 -9.15 9.81
CA GLU A 47 7.14 -10.55 10.06
C GLU A 47 7.73 -11.52 9.01
N GLY A 48 8.42 -11.02 7.98
CA GLY A 48 8.95 -11.82 6.86
C GLY A 48 7.91 -12.26 5.83
N ASP A 49 6.69 -11.71 5.95
CA ASP A 49 5.56 -11.96 5.06
C ASP A 49 5.62 -11.04 3.83
N VAL A 50 6.50 -11.42 2.90
CA VAL A 50 6.73 -10.69 1.65
C VAL A 50 5.48 -10.68 0.76
N GLU A 51 4.71 -11.76 0.73
CA GLU A 51 3.50 -11.88 -0.10
C GLU A 51 2.45 -10.85 0.33
N LYS A 52 2.13 -10.80 1.63
CA LYS A 52 1.22 -9.79 2.17
C LYS A 52 1.74 -8.36 1.98
N SER A 53 3.05 -8.16 2.06
CA SER A 53 3.66 -6.85 1.84
C SER A 53 3.45 -6.35 0.40
N GLU A 54 3.55 -7.24 -0.59
CA GLU A 54 3.28 -6.96 -2.00
C GLU A 54 1.80 -6.69 -2.25
N GLU A 55 0.90 -7.47 -1.66
CA GLU A 55 -0.55 -7.24 -1.74
C GLU A 55 -0.94 -5.85 -1.22
N CYS A 56 -0.40 -5.46 -0.06
CA CYS A 56 -0.63 -4.15 0.51
C CYS A 56 -0.10 -3.03 -0.40
N LEU A 57 1.11 -3.18 -0.96
CA LEU A 57 1.69 -2.22 -1.90
C LEU A 57 0.83 -2.07 -3.16
N LYS A 58 0.30 -3.19 -3.69
CA LYS A 58 -0.59 -3.18 -4.85
C LYS A 58 -1.87 -2.38 -4.58
N ILE A 59 -2.47 -2.54 -3.40
CA ILE A 59 -3.66 -1.79 -3.02
C ILE A 59 -3.34 -0.29 -2.90
N MET A 60 -2.17 0.09 -2.38
CA MET A 60 -1.73 1.48 -2.36
C MET A 60 -1.65 2.07 -3.77
N ASP A 61 -1.08 1.32 -4.73
CA ASP A 61 -0.99 1.72 -6.13
C ASP A 61 -2.38 1.87 -6.77
N GLU A 62 -3.30 0.93 -6.54
CA GLU A 62 -4.68 0.99 -7.04
C GLU A 62 -5.40 2.25 -6.53
N ILE A 63 -5.35 2.52 -5.22
CA ILE A 63 -5.96 3.75 -4.65
C ILE A 63 -5.36 5.00 -5.29
N TYR A 64 -4.04 5.04 -5.47
CA TYR A 64 -3.36 6.19 -6.04
C TYR A 64 -3.74 6.41 -7.52
N VAL A 65 -3.88 5.35 -8.30
CA VAL A 65 -4.36 5.44 -9.70
C VAL A 65 -5.78 6.01 -9.74
N GLU A 66 -6.68 5.53 -8.89
CA GLU A 66 -8.05 6.05 -8.79
C GLU A 66 -8.08 7.52 -8.37
N LEU A 67 -7.25 7.93 -7.41
CA LEU A 67 -7.10 9.33 -7.02
C LEU A 67 -6.56 10.22 -8.16
N MET A 68 -5.67 9.68 -8.99
CA MET A 68 -5.15 10.39 -10.17
C MET A 68 -6.17 10.50 -11.30
N ALA A 69 -7.11 9.56 -11.42
CA ALA A 69 -8.18 9.62 -12.42
C ALA A 69 -9.21 10.73 -12.12
N MET A 70 -9.25 11.24 -10.88
CA MET A 70 -10.16 12.29 -10.44
C MET A 70 -9.60 13.71 -10.69
N ASP A 71 -9.23 14.04 -11.93
CA ASP A 71 -8.58 15.30 -12.28
C ASP A 71 -9.37 16.55 -11.84
N GLU A 72 -10.70 16.52 -11.98
CA GLU A 72 -11.58 17.63 -11.57
C GLU A 72 -11.61 17.81 -10.04
N ALA A 73 -11.37 16.75 -9.26
CA ALA A 73 -11.34 16.82 -7.81
C ALA A 73 -10.15 17.65 -7.29
N TYR A 74 -9.04 17.71 -8.02
CA TYR A 74 -7.90 18.54 -7.63
C TYR A 74 -8.20 20.05 -7.66
N MET A 75 -9.16 20.48 -8.48
CA MET A 75 -9.60 21.88 -8.53
C MET A 75 -10.62 22.19 -7.43
N LEU A 76 -11.43 21.20 -7.05
CA LEU A 76 -12.55 21.37 -6.12
C LEU A 76 -12.19 21.07 -4.66
N VAL A 77 -11.15 20.27 -4.40
CA VAL A 77 -10.76 19.82 -3.06
C VAL A 77 -9.41 20.44 -2.65
N PRO A 78 -9.41 21.47 -1.79
CA PRO A 78 -8.19 22.08 -1.28
C PRO A 78 -7.26 21.06 -0.60
N GLY A 79 -5.98 21.07 -0.95
CA GLY A 79 -4.97 20.22 -0.32
C GLY A 79 -4.85 18.81 -0.91
N LEU A 80 -5.76 18.39 -1.81
CA LEU A 80 -5.71 17.07 -2.44
C LEU A 80 -4.41 16.85 -3.23
N ARG A 81 -3.98 17.84 -4.03
CA ARG A 81 -2.74 17.76 -4.82
C ARG A 81 -1.53 17.45 -3.94
N ARG A 82 -1.38 18.18 -2.83
CA ARG A 82 -0.30 17.98 -1.87
C ARG A 82 -0.37 16.59 -1.23
N LYS A 83 -1.57 16.11 -0.87
CA LYS A 83 -1.77 14.76 -0.34
C LYS A 83 -1.40 13.68 -1.36
N CYS A 84 -1.76 13.84 -2.64
CA CYS A 84 -1.37 12.90 -3.69
C CYS A 84 0.14 12.90 -3.95
N ASP A 85 0.81 14.04 -3.88
CA ASP A 85 2.28 14.11 -3.97
C ASP A 85 2.95 13.39 -2.79
N VAL A 86 2.40 13.53 -1.57
CA VAL A 86 2.86 12.78 -0.40
C VAL A 86 2.60 11.28 -0.56
N ALA A 87 1.42 10.91 -1.05
CA ALA A 87 1.05 9.52 -1.32
C ALA A 87 1.99 8.86 -2.33
N ARG A 88 2.34 9.56 -3.42
CA ARG A 88 3.32 9.09 -4.41
C ARG A 88 4.67 8.79 -3.76
N LYS A 89 5.21 9.72 -2.96
CA LYS A 89 6.47 9.52 -2.25
C LYS A 89 6.41 8.32 -1.28
N VAL A 90 5.28 8.16 -0.60
CA VAL A 90 5.02 7.04 0.30
C VAL A 90 5.04 5.72 -0.48
N ILE A 91 4.34 5.62 -1.60
CA ILE A 91 4.30 4.43 -2.46
C ILE A 91 5.69 4.09 -3.00
N GLU A 92 6.41 5.07 -3.53
CA GLU A 92 7.75 4.86 -4.09
C GLU A 92 8.73 4.33 -3.03
N SER A 93 8.72 4.90 -1.83
CA SER A 93 9.55 4.40 -0.73
C SER A 93 9.11 3.02 -0.27
N THR A 94 7.81 2.74 -0.16
CA THR A 94 7.29 1.41 0.19
C THR A 94 7.74 0.36 -0.83
N ARG A 95 7.70 0.68 -2.12
CA ARG A 95 8.17 -0.20 -3.20
C ARG A 95 9.65 -0.53 -3.05
N GLY A 96 10.46 0.47 -2.65
CA GLY A 96 11.86 0.26 -2.29
C GLY A 96 12.01 -0.75 -1.15
N ASP A 97 11.29 -0.53 -0.04
CA ASP A 97 11.32 -1.39 1.15
C ASP A 97 10.95 -2.85 0.81
N VAL A 98 9.84 -3.06 0.09
CA VAL A 98 9.39 -4.40 -0.36
C VAL A 98 10.41 -5.07 -1.26
N THR A 99 10.94 -4.34 -2.25
CA THR A 99 11.95 -4.89 -3.17
C THR A 99 13.20 -5.34 -2.43
N GLN A 100 13.67 -4.58 -1.44
CA GLN A 100 14.84 -4.97 -0.65
C GLN A 100 14.59 -6.28 0.10
N GLU A 101 13.44 -6.41 0.77
CA GLU A 101 13.12 -7.63 1.52
C GLU A 101 12.91 -8.84 0.62
N MET A 102 12.30 -8.68 -0.57
CA MET A 102 12.22 -9.75 -1.58
C MET A 102 13.61 -10.27 -1.97
N ARG A 103 14.55 -9.35 -2.25
CA ARG A 103 15.92 -9.72 -2.65
C ARG A 103 16.67 -10.38 -1.51
N ARG A 104 16.48 -9.89 -0.28
CA ARG A 104 17.02 -10.51 0.93
C ARG A 104 16.48 -11.93 1.12
N LYS A 105 15.16 -12.15 1.07
CA LYS A 105 14.53 -13.47 1.19
C LYS A 105 15.02 -14.43 0.09
N SER A 106 15.18 -13.95 -1.13
CA SER A 106 15.76 -14.74 -2.23
C SER A 106 17.21 -15.17 -1.93
N LEU A 107 18.03 -14.29 -1.35
CA LEU A 107 19.40 -14.60 -0.96
C LEU A 107 19.43 -15.61 0.20
N GLU A 108 18.62 -15.40 1.24
CA GLU A 108 18.50 -16.34 2.37
C GLU A 108 18.10 -17.74 1.89
N ASN A 109 17.14 -17.84 0.96
CA ASN A 109 16.75 -19.11 0.34
C ASN A 109 17.87 -19.77 -0.45
N TYR A 110 18.66 -18.98 -1.19
CA TYR A 110 19.81 -19.48 -1.92
C TYR A 110 20.87 -20.06 -0.96
N LEU A 111 21.19 -19.34 0.11
CA LEU A 111 22.16 -19.77 1.13
C LEU A 111 21.70 -21.06 1.82
N ARG A 112 20.42 -21.17 2.20
CA ARG A 112 19.86 -22.41 2.78
C ARG A 112 20.02 -23.61 1.85
N ARG A 113 19.76 -23.43 0.55
CA ARG A 113 19.95 -24.50 -0.46
C ARG A 113 21.42 -24.86 -0.62
N PHE A 114 22.31 -23.86 -0.61
CA PHE A 114 23.74 -24.07 -0.70
C PHE A 114 24.27 -24.87 0.50
N GLU A 115 23.88 -24.51 1.72
CA GLU A 115 24.20 -25.23 2.96
C GLU A 115 23.67 -26.66 2.95
N GLN A 116 22.44 -26.91 2.49
CA GLN A 116 21.91 -28.27 2.38
C GLN A 116 22.72 -29.13 1.40
N ALA A 117 23.19 -28.55 0.29
CA ALA A 117 23.96 -29.27 -0.71
C ALA A 117 25.42 -29.54 -0.31
N HIS A 118 26.00 -28.74 0.61
CA HIS A 118 27.44 -28.78 0.92
C HIS A 118 27.77 -28.94 2.42
N GLY A 119 26.76 -28.89 3.29
CA GLY A 119 26.88 -28.97 4.75
C GLY A 119 26.72 -30.36 5.34
N ALA A 120 26.46 -31.39 4.51
CA ALA A 120 26.57 -32.78 4.95
C ALA A 120 28.05 -33.21 4.95
N LYS A 121 28.73 -32.96 6.08
CA LYS A 121 29.95 -33.64 6.48
C LYS A 121 29.75 -34.26 7.85
#